data_AF-A0A1N6F8C9-F1
#
_entry.id   AF-A0A1N6F8C9-F1
#
_cell.length_a   1.000
_cell.length_b   1.000
_cell.length_c   1.000
_cell.angle_alpha   90.00
_cell.angle_beta   90.00
_cell.angle_gamma   90.00
#
_symmetry.space_group_name_H-M   'P 1'
#
loop_
_entity.id
_entity.type
_entity.pdbx_description
1 polymer ?
#
loop_
_entity_poly.entity_id
_entity_poly.type
_entity_poly.pdbx_seq_one_letter_code
_entity_poly.pdbx_strand_id
1 'polypeptide(L)'
;MKPIKITLLLAGCITSLPILAETTSEKLQMGRAFFNEGNCMACHASRPFASETSRIKNYPALNTMVETCNTNLGLGWFPDEVEAVSHFLNTHYYKLPNPALANED
;
A
#
# COMPACT_ATOMS: atom_id res chain seq x y z
N MET A 1 -46.72 40.67 -25.82
CA MET A 1 -45.98 39.42 -25.58
C MET A 1 -44.49 39.76 -25.62
N LYS A 2 -43.71 39.48 -24.57
CA LYS A 2 -42.27 39.86 -24.49
C LYS A 2 -41.39 38.63 -24.80
N PRO A 3 -40.25 38.78 -25.50
CA PRO A 3 -39.45 37.65 -25.94
C PRO A 3 -38.58 37.10 -24.80
N ILE A 4 -38.57 35.78 -24.64
CA ILE A 4 -37.75 35.04 -23.68
C ILE A 4 -36.33 34.94 -24.26
N LYS A 5 -35.34 35.51 -23.56
CA LYS A 5 -33.93 35.38 -23.90
C LYS A 5 -33.38 34.11 -23.25
N ILE A 6 -33.10 33.09 -24.06
CA ILE A 6 -32.39 31.89 -23.64
C ILE A 6 -30.89 32.21 -23.71
N THR A 7 -30.31 32.60 -22.58
CA THR A 7 -28.86 32.65 -22.41
C THR A 7 -28.44 31.34 -21.74
N LEU A 8 -28.09 30.35 -22.55
CA LEU A 8 -27.50 29.10 -22.06
C LEU A 8 -25.98 29.29 -21.96
N LEU A 9 -25.51 29.63 -20.77
CA LEU A 9 -24.08 29.70 -20.44
C LEU A 9 -23.58 28.27 -20.19
N LEU A 10 -22.90 27.67 -21.18
CA LEU A 10 -22.27 26.36 -21.03
C LEU A 10 -20.90 26.54 -20.36
N ALA A 11 -20.89 26.70 -19.03
CA ALA A 11 -19.67 26.67 -18.24
C ALA A 11 -19.19 25.20 -18.11
N GLY A 12 -18.34 24.78 -19.05
CA GLY A 12 -17.65 23.49 -18.99
C GLY A 12 -16.68 23.47 -17.82
N CYS A 13 -17.11 22.92 -16.69
CA CYS A 13 -16.26 22.65 -15.55
C CYS A 13 -15.43 21.39 -15.89
N ILE A 14 -14.20 21.61 -16.37
CA ILE A 14 -13.20 20.54 -16.49
C ILE A 14 -12.79 20.19 -15.06
N THR A 15 -13.48 19.25 -14.43
CA THR A 15 -13.03 18.69 -13.16
C THR A 15 -11.83 17.82 -13.46
N SER A 16 -10.62 18.34 -13.26
CA SER A 16 -9.42 17.51 -13.20
C SER A 16 -9.68 16.36 -12.25
N LEU A 17 -9.66 15.12 -12.75
CA LEU A 17 -9.65 13.96 -11.88
C LEU A 17 -8.33 14.00 -11.09
N PRO A 18 -8.36 14.03 -9.75
CA PRO A 18 -7.15 13.81 -8.99
C PRO A 18 -6.67 12.38 -9.31
N ILE A 19 -5.43 12.28 -9.79
CA ILE A 19 -4.70 11.01 -9.78
C ILE A 19 -4.65 10.59 -8.31
N LEU A 20 -5.18 9.42 -7.97
CA LEU A 20 -5.14 8.89 -6.61
C LEU A 20 -3.69 8.57 -6.25
N ALA A 21 -3.00 9.53 -5.66
CA ALA A 21 -1.78 9.26 -4.91
C ALA A 21 -2.23 8.70 -3.56
N GLU A 22 -1.91 7.43 -3.31
CA GLU A 22 -2.18 6.81 -2.02
C GLU A 22 -1.27 7.46 -0.98
N THR A 23 -1.87 7.95 0.10
CA THR A 23 -1.09 8.51 1.21
C THR A 23 -0.41 7.38 1.98
N THR A 24 0.72 7.68 2.62
CA THR A 24 1.41 6.74 3.53
C THR A 24 0.47 6.15 4.60
N SER A 25 -0.53 6.92 5.06
CA SER A 25 -1.53 6.46 6.03
C SER A 25 -2.49 5.41 5.44
N GLU A 26 -2.97 5.62 4.22
CA GLU A 26 -3.82 4.67 3.51
C GLU A 26 -3.05 3.36 3.24
N LYS A 27 -1.80 3.46 2.81
CA LYS A 27 -0.93 2.30 2.58
C LYS A 27 -0.70 1.47 3.85
N LEU A 28 -0.55 2.13 5.01
CA LEU A 28 -0.45 1.43 6.30
C LEU A 28 -1.76 0.75 6.72
N GLN A 29 -2.91 1.35 6.41
CA GLN A 29 -4.22 0.73 6.68
C GLN A 29 -4.45 -0.49 5.78
N MET A 30 -4.17 -0.36 4.48
CA MET A 30 -4.23 -1.47 3.52
C MET A 30 -3.29 -2.60 3.95
N GLY A 31 -2.04 -2.27 4.27
CA GLY A 31 -1.05 -3.25 4.71
C GLY A 31 -1.47 -4.00 5.98
N ARG A 32 -2.12 -3.33 6.93
CA ARG A 32 -2.70 -3.97 8.12
C ARG A 32 -3.82 -4.94 7.75
N ALA A 33 -4.70 -4.56 6.82
CA ALA A 33 -5.82 -5.41 6.40
C ALA A 33 -5.30 -6.72 5.79
N PHE A 34 -4.38 -6.64 4.83
CA PHE A 34 -3.80 -7.81 4.19
C PHE A 34 -2.88 -8.61 5.10
N PHE A 35 -2.17 -7.97 6.05
CA PHE A 35 -1.43 -8.69 7.09
C PHE A 35 -2.35 -9.61 7.92
N ASN A 36 -3.56 -9.14 8.24
CA ASN A 36 -4.54 -9.93 8.97
C ASN A 36 -5.18 -11.01 8.08
N GLU A 37 -5.54 -10.66 6.84
CA GLU A 37 -6.13 -11.58 5.86
C GLU A 37 -5.19 -12.75 5.53
N GLY A 38 -3.91 -12.46 5.30
CA GLY A 38 -2.86 -13.46 5.06
C GLY A 38 -2.48 -14.25 6.31
N ASN A 39 -3.13 -13.97 7.45
CA ASN A 39 -2.95 -14.65 8.72
C ASN A 39 -1.47 -14.80 9.10
N CYS A 40 -0.67 -13.74 8.92
CA CYS A 40 0.78 -13.83 9.01
C CYS A 40 1.24 -14.35 10.40
N MET A 41 0.48 -14.05 11.45
CA MET A 41 0.79 -14.49 12.80
C MET A 41 0.59 -15.99 13.04
N ALA A 42 -0.11 -16.74 12.17
CA ALA A 42 -0.23 -18.19 12.28
C ALA A 42 1.15 -18.89 12.29
N CYS A 43 2.10 -18.36 11.51
CA CYS A 43 3.49 -18.84 11.50
C CYS A 43 4.42 -17.97 12.35
N HIS A 44 4.18 -16.66 12.41
CA HIS A 44 5.12 -15.70 13.01
C HIS A 44 4.93 -15.47 14.51
N ALA A 45 3.90 -16.03 15.14
CA ALA A 45 3.77 -16.00 16.60
C ALA A 45 4.94 -16.70 17.31
N SER A 46 5.44 -17.82 16.76
CA SER A 46 6.59 -18.55 17.29
C SER A 46 7.91 -18.17 16.61
N ARG A 47 7.84 -17.48 15.46
CA ARG A 47 8.99 -17.08 14.64
C ARG A 47 8.88 -15.59 14.27
N PRO A 48 9.31 -14.67 15.16
CA PRO A 48 9.19 -13.23 14.93
C PRO A 48 9.83 -12.78 13.60
N PHE A 49 9.21 -11.80 12.94
CA PHE A 49 9.63 -11.30 11.62
C PHE A 49 11.08 -10.79 11.58
N ALA A 50 11.43 -9.95 12.55
CA ALA A 50 12.76 -9.37 12.66
C ALA A 50 13.47 -9.90 13.91
N SER A 51 14.77 -10.10 13.77
CA SER A 51 15.71 -10.39 14.85
C SER A 51 17.06 -9.80 14.46
N GLU A 52 18.00 -9.74 15.41
CA GLU A 52 19.37 -9.27 15.13
C GLU A 52 20.05 -10.09 14.01
N THR A 53 19.66 -11.37 13.87
CA THR A 53 20.17 -12.29 12.85
C THR A 53 19.28 -12.38 11.60
N SER A 54 18.30 -11.48 11.45
CA SER A 54 17.42 -11.45 10.27
C SER A 54 18.23 -11.38 8.98
N ARG A 55 17.91 -12.27 8.03
CA ARG A 55 18.57 -12.30 6.71
C ARG A 55 18.09 -11.19 5.78
N ILE A 56 16.95 -10.56 6.10
CA ILE A 56 16.39 -9.46 5.33
C ILE A 56 17.09 -8.16 5.76
N LYS A 57 17.87 -7.56 4.85
CA LYS A 57 18.74 -6.41 5.14
C LYS A 57 18.35 -5.11 4.43
N ASN A 58 17.36 -5.16 3.54
CA ASN A 58 16.87 -3.98 2.82
C ASN A 58 15.40 -4.16 2.42
N TYR A 59 14.72 -3.06 2.14
CA TYR A 59 13.30 -3.05 1.82
C TYR A 59 12.93 -3.89 0.59
N PRO A 60 13.68 -3.86 -0.54
CA PRO A 60 13.40 -4.73 -1.67
C PRO A 60 13.40 -6.22 -1.30
N ALA A 61 14.35 -6.67 -0.49
CA ALA A 61 14.39 -8.05 -0.01
C ALA A 61 13.19 -8.41 0.89
N LEU A 62 12.70 -7.45 1.68
CA LEU A 62 11.46 -7.64 2.45
C LEU A 62 10.26 -7.82 1.51
N ASN A 63 10.14 -6.97 0.49
CA ASN A 63 9.06 -7.04 -0.48
C ASN A 63 9.06 -8.39 -1.23
N THR A 64 10.24 -8.87 -1.64
CA THR A 64 10.38 -10.20 -2.25
C THR A 64 9.97 -11.33 -1.29
N MET A 65 10.27 -11.20 0.01
CA MET A 65 9.84 -12.20 1.00
C MET A 65 8.31 -12.22 1.14
N VAL A 66 7.65 -11.06 1.19
CA VAL A 66 6.18 -10.99 1.23
C VAL A 66 5.58 -11.58 -0.03
N GLU A 67 6.14 -11.27 -1.21
CA GLU A 67 5.68 -11.86 -2.48
C GLU A 67 5.85 -13.38 -2.52
N THR A 68 6.94 -13.89 -1.94
CA THR A 68 7.17 -15.33 -1.79
C THR A 68 6.11 -15.95 -0.88
N CYS A 69 5.72 -15.29 0.22
CA CYS A 69 4.62 -15.74 1.07
C CYS A 69 3.29 -15.74 0.32
N ASN A 70 2.98 -14.64 -0.39
CA ASN A 70 1.79 -14.50 -1.23
C ASN A 70 1.66 -15.67 -2.21
N THR A 71 2.73 -15.95 -2.97
CA THR A 71 2.76 -17.03 -3.95
C THR A 71 2.63 -18.41 -3.31
N ASN A 72 3.42 -18.69 -2.27
CA ASN A 72 3.46 -20.04 -1.66
C ASN A 72 2.16 -20.40 -0.93
N LEU A 73 1.44 -19.40 -0.42
CA LEU A 73 0.15 -19.58 0.25
C LEU A 73 -1.04 -19.42 -0.70
N GLY A 74 -0.81 -18.99 -1.95
CA GLY A 74 -1.86 -18.77 -2.94
C GLY A 74 -2.84 -17.67 -2.56
N LEU A 75 -2.36 -16.58 -1.94
CA LEU A 75 -3.22 -15.50 -1.44
C LEU A 75 -3.78 -14.63 -2.58
N GLY A 76 -3.09 -14.60 -3.73
CA GLY A 76 -3.57 -13.92 -4.93
C GLY A 76 -3.48 -12.40 -4.84
N TRP A 77 -2.61 -11.88 -3.97
CA TRP A 77 -2.43 -10.44 -3.81
C TRP A 77 -1.77 -9.82 -5.03
N PHE A 78 -2.21 -8.60 -5.35
CA PHE A 78 -1.62 -7.74 -6.36
C PHE A 78 -0.33 -7.07 -5.85
N PRO A 79 0.51 -6.52 -6.75
CA PRO A 79 1.77 -5.88 -6.36
C PRO A 79 1.62 -4.77 -5.31
N ASP A 80 0.57 -3.95 -5.40
CA ASP A 80 0.34 -2.83 -4.48
C ASP A 80 -0.02 -3.33 -3.08
N GLU A 81 -0.75 -4.44 -2.98
CA GLU A 81 -1.15 -5.08 -1.72
C GLU A 81 0.07 -5.72 -1.04
N VAL A 82 0.93 -6.38 -1.83
CA VAL A 82 2.22 -6.91 -1.39
C VAL A 82 3.11 -5.78 -0.87
N GLU A 83 3.16 -4.66 -1.57
CA GLU A 83 3.93 -3.50 -1.16
C GLU A 83 3.35 -2.87 0.12
N ALA A 84 2.02 -2.78 0.25
CA ALA A 84 1.35 -2.27 1.43
C ALA A 84 1.67 -3.12 2.68
N VAL A 85 1.63 -4.46 2.56
CA VAL A 85 2.03 -5.39 3.62
C VAL A 85 3.51 -5.24 3.95
N SER A 86 4.37 -5.12 2.94
CA SER A 86 5.81 -4.90 3.13
C SER A 86 6.10 -3.59 3.87
N HIS A 87 5.37 -2.54 3.53
CA HIS A 87 5.44 -1.26 4.20
C HIS A 87 4.98 -1.38 5.67
N PHE A 88 3.85 -2.03 5.92
CA PHE A 88 3.36 -2.31 7.27
C PHE A 88 4.40 -3.10 8.10
N LEU A 89 4.96 -4.18 7.55
CA LEU A 89 5.98 -4.98 8.21
C LEU A 89 7.26 -4.18 8.47
N ASN A 90 7.68 -3.35 7.53
CA ASN A 90 8.86 -2.52 7.71
C ASN A 90 8.64 -1.48 8.82
N THR A 91 7.47 -0.84 8.81
CA THR A 91 7.07 0.15 9.80
C THR A 91 6.93 -0.44 11.19
N HIS A 92 6.52 -1.70 11.35
CA HIS A 92 6.31 -2.28 12.68
C HIS A 92 7.48 -3.15 13.19
N TYR A 93 8.25 -3.79 12.30
CA TYR A 93 9.25 -4.80 12.70
C TYR A 93 10.66 -4.50 12.20
N TYR A 94 10.85 -4.20 10.91
CA TYR A 94 12.20 -4.21 10.32
C TYR A 94 12.94 -2.86 10.36
N LYS A 95 12.24 -1.73 10.26
CA LYS A 95 12.82 -0.37 10.29
C LYS A 95 13.94 -0.13 9.27
N LEU A 96 13.85 -0.75 8.10
CA LEU A 96 14.82 -0.61 7.01
C LEU A 96 14.59 0.71 6.28
N PRO A 97 15.63 1.35 5.72
CA PRO A 97 15.45 2.44 4.78
C PRO A 97 14.54 2.01 3.63
N ASN A 98 13.45 2.75 3.42
CA ASN A 98 12.46 2.47 2.38
C ASN A 98 12.53 3.54 1.29
N PRO A 99 12.96 3.21 0.06
CA PRO A 99 13.02 4.17 -1.04
C PRO A 99 11.63 4.64 -1.50
N ALA A 100 10.56 3.89 -1.23
CA ALA A 100 9.20 4.27 -1.61
C ALA A 100 8.67 5.47 -0.80
N LEU A 101 9.11 5.64 0.45
CA LEU A 101 8.72 6.77 1.30
C LEU A 101 9.58 8.03 1.09
N ALA A 102 10.71 7.92 0.39
CA ALA A 102 11.64 9.03 0.23
C ALA A 102 11.13 10.13 -0.74
N ASN A 103 9.99 9.92 -1.38
CA ASN A 103 9.41 10.84 -2.37
C ASN A 103 7.94 11.22 -2.03
N GLU A 104 7.48 10.95 -0.81
CA GLU A 104 6.09 11.18 -0.38
C GLU A 104 5.90 12.37 0.59
N ASP A 105 6.97 13.14 0.87
CA ASP A 105 6.97 14.34 1.70
C ASP A 105 6.75 15.65 0.90
#